data_AF-A0A9E5MGG1-F1
#
_entry.id   AF-A0A9E5MGG1-F1
#
_cell.length_a   1.000
_cell.length_b   1.000
_cell.length_c   1.000
_cell.angle_alpha   90.00
_cell.angle_beta   90.00
_cell.angle_gamma   90.00
#
_symmetry.space_group_name_H-M   'P 1'
#
loop_
_entity.id
_entity.type
_entity.pdbx_description
1 polymer ?
#
loop_
_entity_poly.entity_id
_entity_poly.type
_entity_poly.pdbx_seq_one_letter_code
_entity_poly.pdbx_strand_id
1 'polypeptide(L)'
;MTTPILGITELADGQIDQFATANAAFRALEAAANDWTAVNVSAGDAAVSDADMKTYQVFSVSGHTANQAVTFGANKRVFQVYNASDTYTTNVTIGATVISVPAETLYKFWADGTTDGLVRAL
;
A
#
# COMPACT_ATOMS: atom_id res chain seq x y z
N MET A 1 18.50 12.93 -0.63
CA MET A 1 17.07 13.26 -0.50
C MET A 1 16.25 12.08 -1.01
N THR A 2 14.94 12.05 -0.76
CA THR A 2 14.06 10.98 -1.28
C THR A 2 12.84 11.60 -1.93
N THR A 3 12.26 10.92 -2.92
CA THR A 3 11.02 11.36 -3.54
C THR A 3 9.88 11.42 -2.50
N PRO A 4 8.97 12.40 -2.61
CA PRO A 4 8.00 12.70 -1.56
C PRO A 4 6.88 11.66 -1.40
N ILE A 5 6.65 10.82 -2.40
CA ILE A 5 5.57 9.82 -2.39
C ILE A 5 6.14 8.41 -2.19
N LEU A 6 7.06 7.99 -3.06
CA LEU A 6 7.57 6.62 -3.08
C LEU A 6 8.82 6.43 -2.20
N GLY A 7 9.35 7.50 -1.61
CA GLY A 7 10.55 7.43 -0.77
C GLY A 7 11.81 6.97 -1.52
N ILE A 8 11.84 7.09 -2.86
CA ILE A 8 12.96 6.64 -3.68
C ILE A 8 14.15 7.58 -3.46
N THR A 9 15.32 7.02 -3.13
CA THR A 9 16.55 7.80 -2.95
C THR A 9 16.96 8.51 -4.24
N GLU A 10 17.13 9.83 -4.14
CA GLU A 10 17.60 10.68 -5.23
C GLU A 10 19.12 10.62 -5.34
N LEU A 11 19.63 10.65 -6.57
CA LEU A 11 21.07 10.73 -6.83
C LEU A 11 21.59 12.11 -6.39
N ALA A 12 22.69 12.11 -5.62
CA ALA A 12 23.41 13.33 -5.31
C ALA A 12 24.37 13.71 -6.44
N ASP A 13 24.63 15.01 -6.59
CA ASP A 13 25.67 15.50 -7.51
C ASP A 13 27.05 14.98 -7.08
N GLY A 14 27.87 14.57 -8.06
CA GLY A 14 29.20 14.01 -7.83
C GLY A 14 29.25 12.70 -7.03
N GLN A 15 28.10 12.03 -6.78
CA GLN A 15 28.06 10.79 -6.01
C GLN A 15 28.91 9.69 -6.67
N ILE A 16 29.64 8.93 -5.86
CA ILE A 16 30.30 7.69 -6.30
C ILE A 16 29.23 6.60 -6.51
N ASP A 17 29.43 5.73 -7.50
CA ASP A 17 28.56 4.59 -7.83
C ASP A 17 27.09 4.95 -8.12
N GLN A 18 26.87 6.05 -8.84
CA GLN A 18 25.53 6.49 -9.26
C GLN A 18 24.70 5.41 -9.95
N PHE A 19 25.34 4.48 -10.67
CA PHE A 19 24.67 3.35 -11.32
C PHE A 19 23.96 2.43 -10.30
N ALA A 20 24.55 2.23 -9.12
CA ALA A 20 23.96 1.38 -8.09
C ALA A 20 22.69 2.01 -7.52
N THR A 21 22.74 3.32 -7.22
CA THR A 21 21.57 4.08 -6.76
C THR A 21 20.49 4.15 -7.83
N ALA A 22 20.84 4.38 -9.10
CA ALA A 22 19.89 4.37 -10.20
C ALA A 22 19.21 3.00 -10.37
N ASN A 23 19.96 1.90 -10.31
CA ASN A 23 19.40 0.55 -10.38
C ASN A 23 18.44 0.25 -9.23
N ALA A 24 18.76 0.72 -8.01
CA ALA A 24 17.84 0.60 -6.88
C ALA A 24 16.55 1.42 -7.08
N ALA A 25 16.67 2.64 -7.61
CA ALA A 25 15.52 3.48 -7.93
C ALA A 25 14.61 2.85 -8.99
N PHE A 26 15.18 2.20 -10.01
CA PHE A 26 14.39 1.49 -11.03
C PHE A 26 13.63 0.30 -10.46
N ARG A 27 14.23 -0.50 -9.59
CA ARG A 27 13.53 -1.61 -8.90
C ARG A 27 12.41 -1.11 -8.00
N ALA A 28 12.66 -0.02 -7.27
CA ALA A 28 11.63 0.58 -6.42
C ALA A 28 10.44 1.12 -7.26
N LEU A 29 10.72 1.72 -8.42
CA LEU A 29 9.69 2.19 -9.34
C LEU A 29 8.91 1.01 -9.98
N GLU A 30 9.61 -0.04 -10.38
CA GLU A 30 9.00 -1.27 -10.90
C GLU A 30 8.05 -1.88 -9.88
N ALA A 31 8.51 -2.05 -8.63
CA ALA A 31 7.71 -2.58 -7.54
C ALA A 31 6.50 -1.69 -7.24
N ALA A 32 6.72 -0.38 -7.15
CA ALA A 32 5.66 0.59 -6.89
C ALA A 32 4.62 0.65 -8.00
N ALA A 33 4.92 0.16 -9.20
CA ALA A 33 3.99 0.14 -10.33
C ALA A 33 3.28 -1.21 -10.51
N ASN A 34 3.94 -2.33 -10.18
CA ASN A 34 3.48 -3.66 -10.60
C ASN A 34 3.48 -4.73 -9.50
N ASP A 35 4.16 -4.51 -8.38
CA ASP A 35 4.34 -5.55 -7.38
C ASP A 35 3.24 -5.53 -6.31
N TRP A 36 3.05 -6.70 -5.72
CA TRP A 36 2.04 -7.01 -4.72
C TRP A 36 2.69 -7.47 -3.41
N THR A 37 2.02 -7.21 -2.30
CA THR A 37 2.40 -7.75 -1.00
C THR A 37 1.21 -8.40 -0.30
N ALA A 38 1.51 -9.42 0.50
CA ALA A 38 0.50 -10.15 1.27
C ALA A 38 0.33 -9.51 2.65
N VAL A 39 -0.92 -9.24 3.03
CA VAL A 39 -1.31 -8.79 4.36
C VAL A 39 -2.07 -9.93 5.03
N ASN A 40 -1.44 -10.56 6.02
CA ASN A 40 -2.05 -11.66 6.76
C ASN A 40 -2.82 -11.12 7.97
N VAL A 41 -4.13 -11.42 8.01
CA VAL A 41 -5.04 -11.05 9.09
C VAL A 41 -5.45 -12.26 9.95
N SER A 42 -4.72 -13.39 9.89
CA SER A 42 -5.00 -14.58 10.70
C SER A 42 -4.90 -14.35 12.21
N ALA A 43 -4.24 -13.28 12.65
CA ALA A 43 -4.11 -12.89 14.05
C ALA A 43 -5.13 -11.80 14.48
N GLY A 44 -6.06 -11.42 13.59
CA GLY A 44 -6.96 -10.29 13.78
C GLY A 44 -6.68 -9.15 12.80
N ASP A 45 -7.12 -7.95 13.17
CA ASP A 45 -6.87 -6.74 12.38
C ASP A 45 -5.38 -6.49 12.16
N ALA A 46 -5.04 -5.95 10.99
CA ALA A 46 -3.66 -5.69 10.59
C ALA A 46 -3.42 -4.20 10.30
N ALA A 47 -2.15 -3.82 10.31
CA ALA A 47 -1.69 -2.51 9.86
C ALA A 47 -0.60 -2.69 8.79
N VAL A 48 -0.71 -1.92 7.71
CA VAL A 48 0.29 -1.88 6.64
C VAL A 48 1.36 -0.87 7.02
N SER A 49 2.63 -1.27 6.89
CA SER A 49 3.73 -0.37 7.20
C SER A 49 3.84 0.78 6.20
N ASP A 50 4.37 1.90 6.65
CA ASP A 50 4.66 3.04 5.77
C ASP A 50 5.63 2.67 4.63
N ALA A 51 6.58 1.77 4.91
CA ALA A 51 7.53 1.27 3.93
C ALA A 51 6.83 0.45 2.83
N ASP A 52 5.88 -0.42 3.20
CA ASP A 52 5.12 -1.21 2.24
C ASP A 52 4.21 -0.31 1.39
N MET A 53 3.59 0.70 2.00
CA MET A 53 2.81 1.72 1.30
C MET A 53 3.65 2.51 0.29
N LYS A 54 4.96 2.66 0.50
CA LYS A 54 5.86 3.33 -0.43
C LYS A 54 6.37 2.39 -1.54
N THR A 55 6.37 1.08 -1.28
CA THR A 55 6.99 0.08 -2.15
C THR A 55 6.00 -0.64 -3.06
N TYR A 56 4.83 -1.03 -2.56
CA TYR A 56 3.91 -1.93 -3.28
C TYR A 56 2.67 -1.23 -3.79
N GLN A 57 2.15 -1.70 -4.92
CA GLN A 57 0.93 -1.15 -5.53
C GLN A 57 -0.33 -1.90 -5.08
N VAL A 58 -0.22 -3.21 -4.86
CA VAL A 58 -1.35 -4.10 -4.53
C VAL A 58 -1.12 -4.76 -3.18
N PHE A 59 -2.14 -4.72 -2.32
CA PHE A 59 -2.16 -5.37 -1.01
C PHE A 59 -3.19 -6.50 -1.04
N SER A 60 -2.72 -7.74 -1.07
CA SER A 60 -3.56 -8.94 -1.03
C SER A 60 -3.80 -9.36 0.41
N VAL A 61 -5.03 -9.20 0.88
CA VAL A 61 -5.42 -9.47 2.26
C VAL A 61 -5.98 -10.88 2.35
N SER A 62 -5.43 -11.71 3.23
CA SER A 62 -5.83 -13.11 3.40
C SER A 62 -5.71 -13.57 4.86
N GLY A 63 -6.24 -14.77 5.16
CA GLY A 63 -6.22 -15.34 6.50
C GLY A 63 -7.45 -14.98 7.35
N HIS A 64 -8.53 -14.51 6.72
CA HIS A 64 -9.72 -14.07 7.43
C HIS A 64 -10.43 -15.17 8.19
N THR A 65 -10.78 -14.89 9.44
CA THR A 65 -11.70 -15.69 10.27
C THR A 65 -12.98 -14.93 10.63
N ALA A 66 -13.05 -13.65 10.26
CA ALA A 66 -14.16 -12.72 10.44
C ALA A 66 -13.97 -11.52 9.51
N ASN A 67 -14.91 -10.58 9.48
CA ASN A 67 -14.66 -9.28 8.87
C ASN A 67 -13.58 -8.56 9.66
N GLN A 68 -12.50 -8.15 8.97
CA GLN A 68 -11.29 -7.62 9.61
C GLN A 68 -10.89 -6.29 9.00
N ALA A 69 -10.26 -5.46 9.82
CA ALA A 69 -9.72 -4.18 9.40
C ALA A 69 -8.26 -4.32 8.95
N VAL A 70 -7.93 -3.58 7.90
CA VAL A 70 -6.55 -3.32 7.50
C VAL A 70 -6.33 -1.81 7.51
N THR A 71 -5.47 -1.36 8.41
CA THR A 71 -5.16 0.05 8.60
C THR A 71 -3.99 0.46 7.73
N PHE A 72 -4.17 1.56 6.99
CA PHE A 72 -3.15 2.17 6.14
C PHE A 72 -2.76 3.55 6.70
N GLY A 73 -1.51 3.96 6.44
CA GLY A 73 -1.05 5.31 6.76
C GLY A 73 -1.68 6.36 5.84
N ALA A 74 -1.80 7.60 6.35
CA ALA A 74 -2.28 8.78 5.61
C ALA A 74 -1.24 9.29 4.58
N ASN A 75 -0.74 8.39 3.72
CA ASN A 75 0.23 8.71 2.68
C ASN A 75 -0.49 9.12 1.40
N LYS A 76 -0.05 10.20 0.77
CA LYS A 76 -0.58 10.60 -0.54
C LYS A 76 -0.20 9.58 -1.61
N ARG A 77 -1.08 8.65 -1.96
CA ARG A 77 -0.81 7.55 -2.91
C ARG A 77 -2.09 6.95 -3.51
N VAL A 78 -1.95 6.43 -4.73
CA VAL A 78 -2.91 5.48 -5.34
C VAL A 78 -2.43 4.05 -5.07
N PHE A 79 -3.29 3.20 -4.53
CA PHE A 79 -2.98 1.79 -4.23
C PHE A 79 -4.22 0.92 -4.46
N GLN A 80 -4.05 -0.39 -4.42
CA GLN A 80 -5.13 -1.36 -4.60
C GLN A 80 -5.15 -2.34 -3.43
N VAL A 81 -6.35 -2.75 -3.03
CA VAL A 81 -6.53 -3.79 -2.02
C VAL A 81 -7.35 -4.91 -2.65
N TYR A 82 -6.78 -6.10 -2.67
CA TYR A 82 -7.46 -7.32 -3.03
C TYR A 82 -7.86 -8.06 -1.77
N ASN A 83 -9.14 -8.38 -1.63
CA ASN A 83 -9.61 -9.26 -0.59
C ASN A 83 -9.62 -10.69 -1.11
N ALA A 84 -8.69 -11.52 -0.63
CA ALA A 84 -8.57 -12.92 -1.02
C ALA A 84 -9.46 -13.86 -0.17
N SER A 85 -10.27 -13.31 0.75
CA SER A 85 -11.31 -14.09 1.41
C SER A 85 -12.43 -14.45 0.43
N ASP A 86 -12.96 -15.66 0.57
CA ASP A 86 -14.15 -16.15 -0.12
C ASP A 86 -15.47 -15.73 0.56
N THR A 87 -15.40 -15.29 1.83
CA THR A 87 -16.58 -15.10 2.69
C THR A 87 -16.60 -13.73 3.35
N TYR A 88 -15.47 -13.29 3.90
CA TYR A 88 -15.41 -12.14 4.79
C TYR A 88 -15.02 -10.87 4.06
N THR A 89 -15.43 -9.72 4.60
CA THR A 89 -15.04 -8.42 4.08
C THR A 89 -13.73 -7.93 4.70
N THR A 90 -12.98 -7.15 3.92
CA THR A 90 -11.83 -6.39 4.41
C THR A 90 -12.23 -4.93 4.58
N ASN A 91 -12.10 -4.38 5.77
CA ASN A 91 -12.35 -2.98 6.06
C ASN A 91 -11.04 -2.17 5.94
N VAL A 92 -10.85 -1.51 4.80
CA VAL A 92 -9.70 -0.63 4.55
C VAL A 92 -9.90 0.65 5.34
N THR A 93 -8.94 0.99 6.21
CA THR A 93 -9.07 2.10 7.16
C THR A 93 -7.91 3.08 7.02
N ILE A 94 -8.20 4.38 6.97
CA ILE A 94 -7.24 5.47 7.21
C ILE A 94 -7.93 6.47 8.14
N GLY A 95 -7.36 6.67 9.33
CA GLY A 95 -8.00 7.47 10.39
C GLY A 95 -9.35 6.91 10.78
N ALA A 96 -10.39 7.73 10.68
CA ALA A 96 -11.78 7.36 10.91
C ALA A 96 -12.50 6.88 9.64
N THR A 97 -11.90 7.08 8.45
CA THR A 97 -12.52 6.67 7.19
C THR A 97 -12.33 5.18 6.96
N VAL A 98 -13.45 4.48 6.79
CA VAL A 98 -13.49 3.03 6.55
C VAL A 98 -14.22 2.75 5.24
N ILE A 99 -13.62 1.93 4.38
CA ILE A 99 -14.25 1.44 3.16
C ILE A 99 -14.13 -0.09 3.10
N SER A 100 -15.28 -0.77 3.00
CA SER A 100 -15.31 -2.23 2.90
C SER A 100 -15.04 -2.72 1.48
N VAL A 101 -14.13 -3.69 1.37
CA VAL A 101 -13.83 -4.47 0.16
C VAL A 101 -14.49 -5.85 0.33
N PRO A 102 -15.51 -6.17 -0.49
CA PRO A 102 -16.16 -7.49 -0.47
C PRO A 102 -15.20 -8.65 -0.71
N ALA A 103 -15.62 -9.86 -0.36
CA ALA A 103 -14.91 -11.10 -0.68
C ALA A 103 -14.58 -11.19 -2.18
N GLU A 104 -13.41 -11.72 -2.51
CA GLU A 104 -12.91 -11.95 -3.87
C GLU A 104 -12.92 -10.72 -4.80
N THR A 105 -12.86 -9.51 -4.23
CA THR A 105 -12.82 -8.27 -5.02
C THR A 105 -11.54 -7.48 -4.84
N LEU A 106 -11.14 -6.78 -5.90
CA LEU A 106 -10.05 -5.82 -5.89
C LEU A 106 -10.62 -4.41 -6.06
N TYR A 107 -10.39 -3.54 -5.09
CA TYR A 107 -10.73 -2.12 -5.17
C TYR A 107 -9.47 -1.26 -5.30
N LYS A 108 -9.57 -0.21 -6.10
CA LYS A 108 -8.55 0.83 -6.20
C LYS A 108 -8.90 1.96 -5.23
N PHE A 109 -7.88 2.50 -4.59
CA PHE A 109 -8.00 3.59 -3.63
C PHE A 109 -7.06 4.72 -4.01
N TRP A 110 -7.44 5.94 -3.64
CA TRP A 110 -6.49 7.04 -3.50
C TRP A 110 -6.59 7.61 -2.09
N ALA A 111 -5.43 7.84 -1.48
CA ALA A 111 -5.29 8.57 -0.23
C ALA A 111 -4.69 9.95 -0.55
N ASP A 112 -5.27 11.01 0.01
CA ASP A 112 -4.89 12.39 -0.31
C ASP A 112 -3.70 12.93 0.50
N GLY A 113 -3.28 12.21 1.55
CA GLY A 113 -2.21 12.60 2.47
C GLY A 113 -2.70 13.15 3.81
N THR A 114 -4.01 13.17 4.06
CA THR A 114 -4.64 13.65 5.30
C THR A 114 -5.21 12.49 6.13
N THR A 115 -5.45 12.74 7.42
CA THR A 115 -5.84 11.73 8.41
C THR A 115 -7.08 10.91 8.02
N ASP A 116 -8.04 11.48 7.29
CA ASP A 116 -9.29 10.81 6.89
C ASP A 116 -9.47 10.75 5.36
N GLY A 117 -8.38 10.97 4.63
CA GLY A 117 -8.37 11.18 3.18
C GLY A 117 -8.50 9.94 2.30
N LEU A 118 -9.08 8.85 2.80
CA LEU A 118 -9.26 7.61 2.04
C LEU A 118 -10.48 7.72 1.12
N VAL A 119 -10.28 7.43 -0.16
CA VAL A 119 -11.36 7.42 -1.14
C VAL A 119 -11.23 6.21 -2.06
N ARG A 120 -12.36 5.55 -2.34
CA ARG A 120 -12.43 4.51 -3.38
C ARG A 120 -12.39 5.16 -4.77
N ALA A 121 -11.42 4.77 -5.57
CA ALA A 121 -11.33 5.13 -6.98
C ALA A 121 -12.11 4.12 -7.85
N LEU A 122 -12.64 4.59 -8.98
CA LEU A 122 -13.38 3.79 -9.97
C LEU A 122 -12.53 2.63 -10.55
#